data_AF-A0AAU7C6G3-F1
#
_entry.id   AF-A0AAU7C6G3-F1
#
_cell.length_a   1.000
_cell.length_b   1.000
_cell.length_c   1.000
_cell.angle_alpha   90.00
_cell.angle_beta   90.00
_cell.angle_gamma   90.00
#
_symmetry.space_group_name_H-M   'P 1'
#
loop_
_entity.id
_entity.type
_entity.pdbx_description
1 polymer ?
#
loop_
_entity_poly.entity_id
_entity_poly.type
_entity_poly.pdbx_seq_one_letter_code
_entity_poly.pdbx_strand_id
1 'polypeptide(L)'
;MNRKWIVAIATMFSFSALIVGLSIADEGGPLHEAMEKVNAKSNAIKKATRTKIAYAKAQKDLPALADELIKLSKETKELAKDAVKKAKNVKDAEKQWGELSDAFTKELEKFHTKVSDSNTTQEQAKSAYSPVSQSCTKCHDIFRVEEDGF
;
A
#
# COMPACT_ATOMS: atom_id res chain seq x y z
N MET A 1 -15.20 37.63 -17.53
CA MET A 1 -14.93 37.57 -16.08
C MET A 1 -14.36 36.20 -15.75
N ASN A 2 -13.06 36.10 -15.44
CA ASN A 2 -12.50 35.10 -14.54
C ASN A 2 -11.14 35.61 -14.06
N ARG A 3 -11.03 35.69 -12.74
CA ARG A 3 -10.05 36.49 -11.98
C ARG A 3 -8.74 35.73 -11.84
N LYS A 4 -7.64 36.46 -12.10
CA LYS A 4 -6.27 36.19 -11.66
C LYS A 4 -6.18 36.19 -10.14
N TRP A 5 -5.45 35.27 -9.52
CA TRP A 5 -4.73 35.35 -8.22
C TRP A 5 -3.95 34.01 -8.10
N ILE A 6 -2.67 33.86 -7.73
CA ILE A 6 -1.53 34.68 -7.33
C ILE A 6 -0.30 33.80 -7.61
N VAL A 7 0.68 34.32 -8.34
CA VAL A 7 2.08 33.88 -8.22
C VAL A 7 2.69 34.80 -7.17
N ALA A 8 3.19 34.25 -6.08
CA ALA A 8 3.93 34.98 -5.04
C ALA A 8 5.19 34.20 -4.64
N ILE A 9 6.28 34.58 -5.30
CA ILE A 9 7.62 34.89 -4.78
C ILE A 9 7.77 34.79 -3.25
N ALA A 10 8.81 34.10 -2.76
CA ALA A 10 9.90 34.68 -1.95
C ALA A 10 10.75 33.62 -1.24
N THR A 11 12.02 33.54 -1.64
CA THR A 11 13.21 33.63 -0.78
C THR A 11 13.14 33.08 0.64
N MET A 12 13.84 31.97 0.89
CA MET A 12 14.81 31.88 1.98
C MET A 12 15.77 30.70 1.70
N PHE A 13 16.91 31.00 1.06
CA PHE A 13 18.11 30.19 1.20
C PHE A 13 18.58 30.37 2.65
N SER A 14 18.10 29.50 3.53
CA SER A 14 18.63 29.36 4.87
C SER A 14 19.25 27.97 4.95
N PHE A 15 20.57 27.93 4.79
CA PHE A 15 21.41 26.84 5.27
C PHE A 15 21.09 26.62 6.75
N SER A 16 20.21 25.67 7.03
CA SER A 16 20.10 25.04 8.33
C SER A 16 20.78 23.69 8.21
N ALA A 17 22.04 23.70 8.59
CA ALA A 17 22.78 22.49 8.87
C ALA A 17 22.03 21.63 9.90
N LEU A 18 22.20 20.32 9.76
CA LEU A 18 22.00 19.30 10.80
C LEU A 18 20.57 19.06 11.26
N ILE A 19 19.83 18.28 10.47
CA ILE A 19 19.13 17.14 11.05
C ILE A 19 19.55 15.91 10.24
N VAL A 20 20.42 15.09 10.85
CA VAL A 20 20.69 13.71 10.43
C VAL A 20 19.43 12.90 10.75
N GLY A 21 18.38 13.16 9.98
CA GLY A 21 17.09 12.50 10.08
C GLY A 21 16.98 11.51 8.94
N LEU A 22 17.63 10.35 9.08
CA LEU A 22 17.35 9.14 8.30
C LEU A 22 17.12 9.40 6.79
N SER A 23 18.06 10.06 6.11
CA SER A 23 18.29 9.73 4.70
C SER A 23 18.90 8.33 4.63
N ILE A 24 18.09 7.30 4.90
CA ILE A 24 18.32 6.01 4.26
C ILE A 24 17.88 6.21 2.82
N ALA A 25 18.74 6.89 2.07
CA ALA A 25 18.89 6.63 0.65
C ALA A 25 19.48 5.22 0.54
N ASP A 26 18.64 4.21 0.73
CA ASP A 26 18.90 2.88 0.22
C ASP A 26 18.05 2.79 -1.04
N GLU A 27 18.67 3.09 -2.19
CA GLU A 27 18.04 2.87 -3.48
C GLU A 27 17.78 1.36 -3.66
N GLY A 28 16.61 0.90 -3.21
CA GLY A 28 16.00 -0.35 -3.67
C GLY A 28 16.45 -1.64 -2.99
N GLY A 29 16.48 -1.71 -1.65
CA GLY A 29 16.62 -3.00 -0.96
C GLY A 29 15.46 -3.99 -1.25
N PRO A 30 15.62 -5.31 -0.98
CA PRO A 30 14.62 -6.33 -1.31
C PRO A 30 13.22 -6.05 -0.74
N LEU A 31 13.13 -5.43 0.44
CA LEU A 31 11.86 -5.01 1.03
C LEU A 31 11.18 -3.89 0.22
N HIS A 32 11.94 -2.91 -0.27
CA HIS A 32 11.40 -1.83 -1.09
C HIS A 32 10.85 -2.38 -2.40
N GLU A 33 11.59 -3.26 -3.08
CA GLU A 33 11.11 -3.92 -4.31
C GLU A 33 9.85 -4.76 -4.06
N ALA A 34 9.79 -5.49 -2.94
CA ALA A 34 8.60 -6.26 -2.57
C ALA A 34 7.39 -5.34 -2.34
N MET A 35 7.58 -4.21 -1.65
CA MET A 35 6.51 -3.22 -1.42
C MET A 35 6.04 -2.54 -2.71
N GLU A 36 6.94 -2.25 -3.65
CA GLU A 36 6.57 -1.74 -4.98
C GLU A 36 5.74 -2.77 -5.76
N LYS A 37 6.09 -4.06 -5.69
CA LYS A 37 5.28 -5.14 -6.28
C LYS A 37 3.90 -5.23 -5.62
N VAL A 38 3.83 -5.15 -4.29
CA VAL A 38 2.56 -5.10 -3.53
C VAL A 38 1.69 -3.93 -4.02
N ASN A 39 2.27 -2.73 -4.10
CA ASN A 39 1.59 -1.52 -4.55
C ASN A 39 1.10 -1.64 -6.00
N ALA A 40 1.94 -2.17 -6.91
CA ALA A 40 1.60 -2.38 -8.30
C ALA A 40 0.41 -3.34 -8.47
N LYS A 41 0.43 -4.49 -7.79
CA LYS A 41 -0.66 -5.49 -7.84
C LYS A 41 -1.94 -4.97 -7.19
N SER A 42 -1.83 -4.30 -6.04
CA SER A 42 -2.95 -3.63 -5.37
C SER A 42 -3.61 -2.59 -6.30
N ASN A 43 -2.81 -1.77 -6.98
CA ASN A 43 -3.33 -0.79 -7.93
C ASN A 43 -3.94 -1.43 -9.18
N ALA A 44 -3.40 -2.55 -9.67
CA ALA A 44 -3.99 -3.31 -10.76
C ALA A 44 -5.39 -3.82 -10.38
N ILE A 45 -5.54 -4.42 -9.19
CA ILE A 45 -6.84 -4.88 -8.67
C ILE A 45 -7.80 -3.69 -8.49
N LYS A 46 -7.35 -2.60 -7.88
CA LYS A 46 -8.16 -1.38 -7.69
C LYS A 46 -8.68 -0.83 -9.01
N LYS A 47 -7.83 -0.79 -10.05
CA LYS A 47 -8.23 -0.35 -11.40
C LYS A 47 -9.22 -1.34 -12.03
N ALA A 48 -8.97 -2.64 -11.92
CA ALA A 48 -9.84 -3.69 -12.44
C ALA A 48 -11.25 -3.65 -11.82
N THR A 49 -11.36 -3.41 -10.51
CA THR A 49 -12.65 -3.36 -9.81
C THR A 49 -13.31 -1.98 -9.82
N ARG A 50 -12.72 -0.96 -10.47
CA ARG A 50 -13.23 0.42 -10.41
C ARG A 50 -14.52 0.64 -11.21
N THR A 51 -14.60 0.06 -12.41
CA THR A 51 -15.72 0.24 -13.34
C THR A 51 -16.13 -1.09 -13.96
N LYS A 52 -17.39 -1.22 -14.39
CA LYS A 52 -17.91 -2.42 -15.05
C LYS A 52 -17.08 -2.87 -16.25
N ILE A 53 -16.64 -1.91 -17.08
CA ILE A 53 -15.84 -2.18 -18.29
C ILE A 53 -14.46 -2.72 -17.92
N ALA A 54 -13.79 -2.13 -16.92
CA ALA A 54 -12.49 -2.61 -16.48
C ALA A 54 -12.60 -4.01 -15.86
N TYR A 55 -13.66 -4.24 -15.07
CA TYR A 55 -13.91 -5.53 -14.44
C TYR A 55 -14.17 -6.63 -15.48
N ALA A 56 -15.04 -6.37 -16.46
CA ALA A 56 -15.33 -7.35 -17.52
C ALA A 56 -14.07 -7.79 -18.29
N LYS A 57 -13.09 -6.90 -18.48
CA LYS A 57 -11.81 -7.21 -19.14
C LYS A 57 -10.87 -8.02 -18.26
N ALA A 58 -10.88 -7.78 -16.95
CA ALA A 58 -9.93 -8.36 -16.00
C ALA A 58 -10.50 -9.49 -15.14
N GLN A 59 -11.80 -9.83 -15.27
CA GLN A 59 -12.50 -10.75 -14.38
C GLN A 59 -11.78 -12.10 -14.25
N LYS A 60 -11.29 -12.64 -15.38
CA LYS A 60 -10.57 -13.92 -15.44
C LYS A 60 -9.18 -13.86 -14.81
N ASP A 61 -8.58 -12.67 -14.78
CA ASP A 61 -7.21 -12.46 -14.29
C ASP A 61 -7.19 -12.05 -12.80
N LEU A 62 -8.33 -11.60 -12.26
CA LEU A 62 -8.44 -11.15 -10.87
C LEU A 62 -8.03 -12.21 -9.83
N PRO A 63 -8.42 -13.50 -9.96
CA PRO A 63 -7.93 -14.54 -9.05
C PRO A 63 -6.41 -14.67 -9.07
N ALA A 64 -5.79 -14.65 -10.26
CA ALA A 64 -4.33 -14.73 -10.37
C ALA A 64 -3.63 -13.50 -9.76
N LEU A 65 -4.16 -12.30 -10.00
CA LEU A 65 -3.65 -11.08 -9.36
C LEU A 65 -3.76 -11.12 -7.84
N ALA A 66 -4.86 -11.66 -7.31
CA ALA A 66 -5.06 -11.81 -5.87
C ALA A 66 -4.12 -12.87 -5.27
N ASP A 67 -3.92 -14.01 -5.93
CA ASP A 67 -2.96 -15.05 -5.50
C ASP A 67 -1.52 -14.52 -5.44
N GLU A 68 -1.09 -13.78 -6.46
CA GLU A 68 0.22 -13.13 -6.46
C GLU A 68 0.36 -12.12 -5.31
N LEU A 69 -0.68 -11.34 -5.04
CA LEU A 69 -0.67 -10.37 -3.94
C LEU A 69 -0.68 -11.07 -2.57
N ILE A 70 -1.33 -12.23 -2.44
CA ILE A 70 -1.25 -13.08 -1.24
C ILE A 70 0.19 -13.58 -1.03
N LYS A 71 0.86 -14.06 -2.09
CA LYS A 71 2.27 -14.49 -2.00
C LYS A 71 3.17 -13.35 -1.56
N LEU A 72 3.04 -12.19 -2.21
CA LEU A 72 3.80 -10.99 -1.85
C LEU A 72 3.52 -10.55 -0.41
N SER A 73 2.28 -10.62 0.07
CA SER A 73 1.95 -10.25 1.46
C SER A 73 2.70 -11.10 2.48
N LYS A 74 2.85 -12.40 2.21
CA LYS A 74 3.57 -13.35 3.07
C LYS A 74 5.09 -13.11 2.99
N GLU A 75 5.61 -12.87 1.80
CA GLU A 75 7.02 -12.56 1.58
C GLU A 75 7.44 -11.25 2.28
N THR A 76 6.69 -10.17 2.07
CA THR A 76 6.95 -8.86 2.69
C THR A 76 6.90 -8.93 4.21
N LYS A 77 5.97 -9.71 4.79
CA LYS A 77 5.90 -9.92 6.24
C LYS A 77 7.24 -10.40 6.81
N GLU A 78 7.87 -11.35 6.12
CA GLU A 78 9.15 -11.95 6.51
C GLU A 78 10.33 -10.99 6.26
N LEU A 79 10.38 -10.36 5.08
CA LEU A 79 11.45 -9.41 4.71
C LEU A 79 11.49 -8.18 5.64
N ALA A 80 10.35 -7.74 6.15
CA ALA A 80 10.26 -6.55 6.98
C ALA A 80 10.63 -6.77 8.46
N LYS A 81 10.85 -8.02 8.92
CA LYS A 81 11.12 -8.32 10.34
C LYS A 81 12.22 -7.46 10.95
N ASP A 82 13.32 -7.26 10.24
CA ASP A 82 14.44 -6.46 10.74
C ASP A 82 14.27 -4.95 10.53
N ALA A 83 13.49 -4.54 9.53
CA ALA A 83 13.14 -3.13 9.32
C ALA A 83 12.19 -2.63 10.43
N VAL A 84 11.21 -3.45 10.80
CA VAL A 84 10.19 -3.14 11.81
C VAL A 84 10.81 -2.98 13.21
N LYS A 85 11.84 -3.76 13.55
CA LYS A 85 12.62 -3.58 14.79
C LYS A 85 13.24 -2.19 14.94
N LYS A 86 13.51 -1.52 13.81
CA LYS A 86 14.10 -0.19 13.77
C LYS A 86 13.06 0.93 13.77
N ALA A 87 11.77 0.59 13.75
CA ALA A 87 10.69 1.57 13.80
C ALA A 87 10.72 2.32 15.15
N LYS A 88 11.13 3.58 15.10
CA LYS A 88 11.12 4.46 16.27
C LYS A 88 9.69 4.80 16.63
N ASN A 89 9.41 4.94 17.93
CA ASN A 89 8.11 5.36 18.46
C ASN A 89 6.94 4.38 18.21
N VAL A 90 7.20 3.17 17.73
CA VAL A 90 6.18 2.12 17.62
C VAL A 90 6.39 1.10 18.73
N LYS A 91 5.50 1.09 19.72
CA LYS A 91 5.52 0.08 20.79
C LYS A 91 5.10 -1.27 20.22
N ASP A 92 5.80 -2.34 20.60
CA ASP A 92 5.51 -3.71 20.15
C ASP A 92 5.50 -3.84 18.61
N ALA A 93 6.40 -3.11 17.94
CA ALA A 93 6.46 -2.97 16.48
C ALA A 93 6.39 -4.30 15.72
N GLU A 94 7.17 -5.31 16.10
CA GLU A 94 7.13 -6.63 15.46
C GLU A 94 5.76 -7.30 15.57
N LYS A 95 5.12 -7.20 16.73
CA LYS A 95 3.80 -7.78 16.97
C LYS A 95 2.75 -7.05 16.13
N GLN A 96 2.75 -5.72 16.15
CA GLN A 96 1.80 -4.92 15.36
C GLN A 96 1.97 -5.17 13.86
N TRP A 97 3.22 -5.25 13.37
CA TRP A 97 3.51 -5.59 11.98
C TRP A 97 2.97 -6.98 11.63
N GLY A 98 3.22 -7.98 12.49
CA GLY A 98 2.71 -9.33 12.32
C GLY A 98 1.19 -9.37 12.22
N GLU A 99 0.50 -8.74 13.17
CA GLU A 99 -0.96 -8.69 13.23
C GLU A 99 -1.58 -7.97 12.02
N LEU A 100 -1.02 -6.84 11.59
CA LEU A 100 -1.49 -6.10 10.42
C LEU A 100 -1.22 -6.85 9.11
N SER A 101 -0.06 -7.50 9.00
CA SER A 101 0.28 -8.32 7.83
C SER A 101 -0.64 -9.53 7.71
N ASP A 102 -0.95 -10.19 8.83
CA ASP A 102 -1.89 -11.31 8.87
C ASP A 102 -3.32 -10.87 8.55
N ALA A 103 -3.75 -9.71 9.07
CA ALA A 103 -5.04 -9.12 8.73
C ALA A 103 -5.14 -8.80 7.24
N PHE A 104 -4.11 -8.17 6.65
CA PHE A 104 -4.05 -7.88 5.22
C PHE A 104 -4.12 -9.16 4.37
N THR A 105 -3.32 -10.18 4.72
CA THR A 105 -3.33 -11.49 4.06
C THR A 105 -4.71 -12.15 4.11
N LYS A 106 -5.36 -12.11 5.28
CA LYS A 106 -6.70 -12.67 5.47
C LYS A 106 -7.76 -11.96 4.63
N GLU A 107 -7.71 -10.63 4.53
CA GLU A 107 -8.63 -9.89 3.66
C GLU A 107 -8.36 -10.17 2.17
N LEU A 108 -7.11 -10.37 1.78
CA LEU A 108 -6.77 -10.82 0.43
C LEU A 108 -7.31 -12.22 0.12
N GLU A 109 -7.22 -13.16 1.04
CA GLU A 109 -7.76 -14.52 0.87
C GLU A 109 -9.29 -14.52 0.72
N LYS A 110 -10.00 -13.66 1.48
CA LYS A 110 -11.44 -13.42 1.29
C LYS A 110 -11.74 -12.80 -0.07
N PHE A 111 -10.97 -11.79 -0.48
CA PHE A 111 -11.11 -11.16 -1.79
C PHE A 111 -10.89 -12.17 -2.91
N HIS A 112 -9.81 -12.96 -2.85
CA HIS A 112 -9.50 -14.04 -3.79
C HIS A 112 -10.67 -14.99 -3.92
N THR A 113 -11.16 -15.55 -2.79
CA THR A 113 -12.33 -16.45 -2.77
C THR A 113 -13.53 -15.82 -3.47
N LYS A 114 -13.79 -14.53 -3.25
CA LYS A 114 -14.91 -13.84 -3.87
C LYS A 114 -14.73 -13.68 -5.38
N VAL A 115 -13.54 -13.31 -5.86
CA VAL A 115 -13.31 -13.09 -7.30
C VAL A 115 -13.05 -14.38 -8.09
N SER A 116 -12.78 -15.50 -7.42
CA SER A 116 -12.75 -16.83 -8.02
C SER A 116 -14.14 -17.35 -8.42
N ASP A 117 -15.22 -16.80 -7.85
CA ASP A 117 -16.58 -17.07 -8.29
C ASP A 117 -16.89 -16.29 -9.58
N SER A 118 -17.14 -17.00 -10.68
CA SER A 118 -17.47 -16.40 -11.98
C SER A 118 -18.76 -15.57 -11.99
N ASN A 119 -19.64 -15.76 -11.00
CA ASN A 119 -20.87 -15.01 -10.85
C ASN A 119 -20.71 -13.71 -10.06
N THR A 120 -19.52 -13.45 -9.50
CA THR A 120 -19.25 -12.21 -8.78
C THR A 120 -19.43 -11.01 -9.70
N THR A 121 -20.20 -10.03 -9.26
CA THR A 121 -20.38 -8.77 -10.00
C THR A 121 -19.23 -7.80 -9.72
N GLN A 122 -19.08 -6.78 -10.56
CA GLN A 122 -18.09 -5.73 -10.34
C GLN A 122 -18.28 -5.02 -8.99
N GLU A 123 -19.52 -4.72 -8.60
CA GLU A 123 -19.84 -4.07 -7.33
C GLU A 123 -19.45 -4.96 -6.14
N GLN A 124 -19.73 -6.27 -6.23
CA GLN A 124 -19.34 -7.23 -5.23
C GLN A 124 -17.81 -7.36 -5.12
N ALA A 125 -17.10 -7.41 -6.24
CA ALA A 125 -15.64 -7.45 -6.26
C ALA A 125 -15.03 -6.16 -5.67
N LYS A 126 -15.57 -4.98 -6.02
CA LYS A 126 -15.14 -3.70 -5.46
C LYS A 126 -15.38 -3.63 -3.95
N SER A 127 -16.55 -4.07 -3.49
CA SER A 127 -16.88 -4.12 -2.07
C SER A 127 -15.94 -5.07 -1.32
N ALA A 128 -15.68 -6.26 -1.86
CA ALA A 128 -14.76 -7.23 -1.29
C ALA A 128 -13.30 -6.76 -1.26
N TYR A 129 -12.91 -5.83 -2.15
CA TYR A 129 -11.57 -5.24 -2.14
C TYR A 129 -11.41 -4.10 -1.12
N SER A 130 -12.51 -3.49 -0.65
CA SER A 130 -12.44 -2.35 0.27
C SER A 130 -11.67 -2.65 1.58
N PRO A 131 -11.87 -3.81 2.26
CA PRO A 131 -11.10 -4.16 3.46
C PRO A 131 -9.60 -4.35 3.19
N VAL A 132 -9.23 -4.87 2.01
CA VAL A 132 -7.83 -4.98 1.57
C VAL A 132 -7.21 -3.59 1.49
N SER A 133 -7.87 -2.65 0.80
CA SER A 133 -7.39 -1.27 0.68
C SER A 133 -7.30 -0.55 2.02
N GLN A 134 -8.22 -0.80 2.95
CA GLN A 134 -8.18 -0.22 4.30
C GLN A 134 -7.02 -0.76 5.13
N SER A 135 -6.61 -2.00 4.90
CA SER A 135 -5.46 -2.60 5.60
C SER A 135 -4.15 -1.92 5.21
N CYS A 136 -4.02 -1.45 3.96
CA CYS A 136 -2.89 -0.60 3.55
C CYS A 136 -2.84 0.70 4.37
N THR A 137 -3.98 1.38 4.55
CA THR A 137 -4.05 2.61 5.36
C THR A 137 -3.64 2.34 6.81
N LYS A 138 -4.24 1.33 7.45
CA LYS A 138 -3.92 0.98 8.84
C LYS A 138 -2.45 0.65 9.05
N CYS A 139 -1.83 -0.03 8.10
CA CYS A 139 -0.39 -0.32 8.17
C CYS A 139 0.44 0.96 8.01
N HIS A 140 0.08 1.84 7.08
CA HIS A 140 0.78 3.11 6.87
C HIS A 140 0.60 4.08 8.04
N ASP A 141 -0.55 4.12 8.70
CA ASP A 141 -0.80 4.98 9.86
C ASP A 141 0.17 4.69 11.03
N ILE A 142 0.74 3.48 11.09
CA ILE A 142 1.64 3.04 12.15
C ILE A 142 3.11 3.02 11.70
N PHE A 143 3.36 2.50 10.50
CA PHE A 143 4.72 2.18 10.05
C PHE A 143 5.25 3.09 8.94
N ARG A 144 4.39 3.89 8.30
CA ARG A 144 4.86 4.89 7.36
C ARG A 144 5.27 6.12 8.16
N VAL A 145 6.55 6.45 8.10
CA VAL A 145 6.98 7.80 8.47
C VAL A 145 6.40 8.70 7.39
N GLU A 146 5.38 9.49 7.73
CA GLU A 146 5.06 10.65 6.90
C GLU A 146 6.34 11.48 6.88
N GLU A 147 6.91 11.71 5.70
CA GLU A 147 7.86 12.79 5.54
C GLU A 147 7.09 14.02 6.01
N ASP A 148 7.37 14.51 7.22
CA ASP A 148 6.80 15.74 7.74
C ASP A 148 6.94 16.76 6.62
N GLY A 149 5.79 17.22 6.12
CA GLY A 149 5.75 18.13 4.98
C GLY A 149 6.69 19.30 5.24
N PHE A 150 7.70 19.40 4.40
CA PHE A 150 8.60 20.55 4.27
C PHE A 150 8.54 21.05 2.83
#